data_AF-A0A352KCL2-F1
#
_entry.id   AF-A0A352KCL2-F1
#
_cell.length_a   1.000
_cell.length_b   1.000
_cell.length_c   1.000
_cell.angle_alpha   90.00
_cell.angle_beta   90.00
_cell.angle_gamma   90.00
#
_symmetry.space_group_name_H-M   'P 1'
#
loop_
_entity.id
_entity.type
_entity.pdbx_description
1 polymer ?
#
loop_
_entity_poly.entity_id
_entity_poly.type
_entity_poly.pdbx_seq_one_letter_code
_entity_poly.pdbx_strand_id
1 'polypeptide(L)'
;KIELLEPLGDNSPIAGFLKNNPKGGMHHLCYEVEDIEAACAQMRAQGATITGTGEPRIGAHGKPVVFLHPKDFCGTLIELEQV
;
A
#
# COMPACT_ATOMS: atom_id res chain seq x y z
N LYS A 1 -0.44 -6.88 -12.17
CA LYS A 1 -1.84 -7.33 -12.43
C LYS A 1 -2.76 -6.12 -12.29
N ILE A 2 -4.06 -6.23 -12.58
CA ILE A 2 -5.04 -5.22 -12.15
C ILE A 2 -5.93 -5.89 -11.10
N GLU A 3 -6.05 -5.24 -9.94
CA GLU A 3 -6.89 -5.70 -8.84
C GLU A 3 -8.12 -4.80 -8.75
N LEU A 4 -9.29 -5.38 -9.00
CA LEU A 4 -10.57 -4.70 -8.84
C LEU A 4 -11.03 -4.92 -7.40
N LEU A 5 -11.19 -3.83 -6.66
CA LEU A 5 -11.52 -3.85 -5.25
C LEU A 5 -12.90 -3.24 -5.02
N GLU A 6 -13.69 -3.88 -4.15
CA GLU A 6 -14.92 -3.33 -3.61
C GLU A 6 -14.93 -3.46 -2.07
N PRO A 7 -15.60 -2.55 -1.34
CA PRO A 7 -15.69 -2.65 0.11
C PRO A 7 -16.45 -3.89 0.54
N LEU A 8 -15.87 -4.67 1.46
CA LEU A 8 -16.55 -5.75 2.15
C LEU A 8 -16.64 -5.45 3.65
N GLY A 9 -17.87 -5.26 4.15
CA GLY A 9 -18.15 -4.89 5.54
C GLY A 9 -17.85 -3.43 5.89
N ASP A 10 -18.35 -3.01 7.05
CA ASP A 10 -18.33 -1.60 7.47
C ASP A 10 -16.92 -1.06 7.77
N ASN A 11 -15.97 -1.95 8.04
CA ASN A 11 -14.58 -1.61 8.36
C ASN A 11 -13.62 -1.77 7.16
N SER A 12 -14.14 -1.79 5.92
CA SER A 12 -13.30 -1.91 4.74
C SER A 12 -12.30 -0.75 4.64
N PRO A 13 -11.01 -1.03 4.42
CA PRO A 13 -9.98 0.01 4.34
C PRO A 13 -10.17 0.98 3.17
N ILE A 14 -10.91 0.56 2.12
CA ILE A 14 -11.15 1.37 0.92
C ILE A 14 -12.50 2.08 0.91
N ALA A 15 -13.32 1.90 1.96
CA ALA A 15 -14.62 2.56 2.06
C ALA A 15 -14.49 4.09 2.03
N GLY A 16 -13.51 4.63 2.74
CA GLY A 16 -13.21 6.07 2.73
C GLY A 16 -12.76 6.59 1.36
N PHE A 17 -11.99 5.77 0.62
CA PHE A 17 -11.56 6.13 -0.74
C PHE A 17 -12.75 6.29 -1.68
N LEU A 18 -13.68 5.33 -1.70
CA LEU A 18 -14.85 5.39 -2.58
C LEU A 18 -15.86 6.47 -2.16
N LYS A 19 -15.96 6.78 -0.87
CA LYS A 19 -16.75 7.93 -0.41
C LYS A 19 -16.23 9.26 -0.99
N ASN A 20 -14.91 9.42 -1.06
CA ASN A 20 -14.27 10.60 -1.63
C ASN A 20 -14.23 10.55 -3.17
N ASN A 21 -14.27 9.36 -3.77
CA ASN A 21 -14.17 9.11 -5.21
C ASN A 21 -15.34 8.22 -5.68
N PRO A 22 -16.57 8.75 -5.78
CA PRO A 22 -17.78 7.94 -6.00
C PRO A 22 -17.83 7.24 -7.38
N LYS A 23 -17.00 7.65 -8.33
CA LYS A 23 -16.87 7.00 -9.65
C LYS A 23 -15.81 5.87 -9.67
N GLY A 24 -15.18 5.60 -8.53
CA GLY A 24 -13.99 4.75 -8.45
C GLY A 24 -12.72 5.47 -8.92
N GLY A 25 -11.62 4.73 -9.01
CA GLY A 25 -10.32 5.24 -9.46
C GLY A 25 -9.18 4.29 -9.13
N MET A 26 -7.97 4.65 -9.55
CA MET A 26 -6.75 3.94 -9.15
C MET A 26 -6.48 4.22 -7.66
N HIS A 27 -6.41 3.18 -6.85
CA HIS A 27 -6.23 3.31 -5.40
C HIS A 27 -4.75 3.35 -4.98
N HIS A 28 -3.95 2.40 -5.46
CA HIS A 28 -2.53 2.30 -5.17
C HIS A 28 -1.81 1.52 -6.28
N LEU A 29 -0.48 1.58 -6.29
CA LEU A 29 0.37 0.72 -7.11
C LEU A 29 1.13 -0.23 -6.19
N CYS A 30 1.24 -1.49 -6.58
CA CYS A 30 2.00 -2.50 -5.86
C CYS A 30 3.24 -2.92 -6.65
N TYR A 31 4.41 -2.89 -6.00
CA TYR A 31 5.67 -3.37 -6.55
C TYR A 31 6.18 -4.56 -5.74
N GLU A 32 6.66 -5.56 -6.47
CA GLU A 32 7.29 -6.74 -5.88
C GLU A 32 8.74 -6.44 -5.46
N VAL A 33 9.15 -6.95 -4.30
CA VAL A 33 10.51 -6.86 -3.76
C VAL A 33 11.00 -8.23 -3.29
N GLU A 34 12.29 -8.49 -3.37
CA GLU A 34 12.87 -9.78 -2.95
C GLU A 34 12.91 -9.96 -1.43
N ASP A 35 13.21 -8.88 -0.71
CA ASP A 35 13.29 -8.84 0.75
C ASP A 35 12.63 -7.54 1.25
N ILE A 36 11.49 -7.70 1.95
CA ILE A 36 10.68 -6.58 2.43
C ILE A 36 11.40 -5.76 3.50
N GLU A 37 12.21 -6.39 4.35
CA GLU A 37 12.92 -5.70 5.44
C GLU A 37 14.04 -4.84 4.86
N ALA A 38 14.81 -5.41 3.91
CA ALA A 38 15.82 -4.67 3.18
C ALA A 38 15.22 -3.50 2.40
N ALA A 39 14.08 -3.72 1.73
CA ALA A 39 13.36 -2.67 1.00
C ALA A 39 12.88 -1.56 1.96
N CYS A 40 12.32 -1.91 3.12
CA CYS A 40 11.90 -0.95 4.14
C CYS A 40 13.09 -0.10 4.64
N ALA A 41 14.22 -0.74 4.94
CA ALA A 41 15.43 -0.05 5.37
C ALA A 41 15.95 0.93 4.30
N GLN A 42 15.97 0.49 3.04
CA GLN A 42 16.36 1.35 1.91
C GLN A 42 15.41 2.54 1.74
N MET A 43 14.09 2.32 1.78
CA MET A 43 13.10 3.38 1.64
C MET A 43 13.23 4.43 2.75
N ARG A 44 13.42 4.00 4.00
CA ARG A 44 13.67 4.92 5.13
C ARG A 44 14.97 5.70 4.94
N ALA A 45 16.05 5.05 4.50
CA ALA A 45 17.33 5.72 4.23
C ALA A 45 17.23 6.79 3.13
N GLN A 46 16.30 6.61 2.18
CA GLN A 46 15.99 7.57 1.12
C GLN A 46 14.96 8.63 1.54
N GLY A 47 14.50 8.62 2.79
CA GLY A 47 13.59 9.60 3.35
C GLY A 47 12.10 9.32 3.13
N ALA A 48 11.74 8.14 2.60
CA ALA A 48 10.35 7.77 2.42
C ALA A 48 9.67 7.45 3.76
N THR A 49 8.40 7.85 3.89
CA THR A 49 7.57 7.58 5.06
C THR A 49 6.80 6.27 4.86
N ILE A 50 7.08 5.28 5.70
CA ILE A 50 6.26 4.05 5.79
C ILE A 50 5.04 4.33 6.66
N THR A 51 3.86 3.93 6.20
CA THR A 51 2.59 4.15 6.90
C THR A 51 2.32 3.12 8.00
N GLY A 52 1.32 3.38 8.84
CA GLY A 52 0.90 2.44 9.89
C GLY A 52 1.94 2.31 11.00
N THR A 53 2.21 1.07 11.43
CA THR A 53 3.21 0.75 12.46
C THR A 53 4.65 0.89 11.95
N GLY A 54 4.84 1.01 10.62
CA GLY A 54 6.16 0.99 9.98
C GLY A 54 6.69 -0.41 9.68
N GLU A 55 6.05 -1.47 10.20
CA GLU A 55 6.51 -2.84 10.06
C GLU A 55 5.69 -3.63 9.02
N PRO A 56 6.29 -4.59 8.30
CA PRO A 56 5.56 -5.45 7.37
C PRO A 56 4.40 -6.19 8.04
N ARG A 57 3.29 -6.31 7.31
CA ARG A 57 2.11 -7.08 7.71
C ARG A 57 1.68 -8.02 6.59
N ILE A 58 0.88 -9.04 6.90
CA ILE A 58 0.38 -9.95 5.87
C ILE A 58 -0.69 -9.25 5.00
N GLY A 59 -0.42 -9.19 3.70
CA GLY A 59 -1.29 -8.62 2.66
C GLY A 59 -2.30 -9.61 2.09
N ALA A 60 -3.03 -9.18 1.06
CA ALA A 60 -4.15 -9.93 0.46
C ALA A 60 -3.71 -11.26 -0.17
N HIS A 61 -2.46 -11.36 -0.63
CA HIS A 61 -1.89 -12.59 -1.19
C HIS A 61 -1.23 -13.50 -0.15
N GLY A 62 -1.37 -13.20 1.14
CA GLY A 62 -0.72 -13.99 2.21
C GLY A 62 0.78 -13.73 2.35
N LYS A 63 1.29 -12.65 1.73
CA LYS A 63 2.71 -12.27 1.75
C LYS A 63 2.94 -11.01 2.59
N PRO A 64 4.16 -10.78 3.10
CA PRO A 64 4.51 -9.53 3.77
C PRO A 64 4.38 -8.31 2.84
N VAL A 65 3.73 -7.25 3.32
CA VAL A 65 3.56 -5.99 2.63
C VAL A 65 3.76 -4.78 3.55
N VAL A 66 4.19 -3.65 2.97
CA VAL A 66 4.14 -2.32 3.58
C VAL A 66 3.58 -1.30 2.62
N PHE A 67 3.09 -0.17 3.15
CA PHE A 67 2.61 0.95 2.35
C PHE A 67 3.44 2.19 2.59
N LEU A 68 3.84 2.88 1.51
CA LEU A 68 4.58 4.15 1.53
C LEU A 68 3.64 5.33 1.34
N HIS A 69 3.86 6.40 2.11
CA HIS A 69 2.93 7.51 2.22
C HIS A 69 2.87 8.34 0.90
N PRO A 70 1.67 8.67 0.38
CA PRO A 70 1.51 9.37 -0.90
C PRO A 70 2.23 10.72 -1.01
N LYS A 71 2.43 11.40 0.13
CA LYS A 71 3.15 12.68 0.21
C LYS A 71 4.56 12.61 -0.39
N ASP A 72 5.20 11.43 -0.34
CA ASP A 72 6.57 11.23 -0.81
C ASP A 72 6.61 10.74 -2.27
N PHE A 73 5.45 10.40 -2.86
CA PHE A 73 5.33 9.74 -4.17
C PHE A 73 4.30 10.43 -5.08
N CYS A 74 4.36 11.75 -5.20
CA CYS A 74 3.50 12.55 -6.09
C CYS A 74 1.99 12.28 -5.90
N GLY A 75 1.56 12.01 -4.67
CA GLY A 75 0.16 11.71 -4.35
C GLY A 75 -0.27 10.26 -4.58
N THR A 76 0.66 9.36 -4.94
CA THR A 76 0.37 7.94 -5.17
C THR A 76 0.66 7.11 -3.93
N LEU A 77 -0.32 6.33 -3.45
CA LEU A 77 -0.07 5.31 -2.44
C LEU A 77 0.69 4.14 -3.08
N ILE A 78 1.84 3.78 -2.53
CA ILE A 78 2.65 2.67 -3.02
C ILE A 78 2.60 1.53 -1.99
N GLU A 79 2.34 0.31 -2.46
CA GLU A 79 2.52 -0.93 -1.72
C GLU A 79 3.82 -1.60 -2.18
N LEU A 80 4.60 -2.13 -1.24
CA LEU A 80 5.68 -3.07 -1.52
C LEU A 80 5.22 -4.44 -1.01
N GLU A 81 5.28 -5.46 -1.85
CA GLU A 81 4.94 -6.86 -1.52
C GLU A 81 6.15 -7.76 -1.75
N GLN A 82 6.45 -8.66 -0.82
CA GLN A 82 7.51 -9.64 -1.03
C GLN A 82 7.12 -10.66 -2.10
N VAL A 83 8.04 -11.04 -2.99
CA VAL A 83 7.86 -12.14 -3.95
C VAL A 83 7.70 -13.50 -3.28
#